data_AF-A0A8T0API0-F1
#
_entry.id   AF-A0A8T0API0-F1
#
_cell.length_a   1.000
_cell.length_b   1.000
_cell.length_c   1.000
_cell.angle_alpha   90.00
_cell.angle_beta   90.00
_cell.angle_gamma   90.00
#
_symmetry.space_group_name_H-M   'P 1'
#
loop_
_entity.id
_entity.type
_entity.pdbx_description
1 polymer ?
#
loop_
_entity_poly.entity_id
_entity_poly.type
_entity_poly.pdbx_seq_one_letter_code
_entity_poly.pdbx_strand_id
1 'polypeptide(L)'
;DILNQFSGVSGYKLNLHKSELFPINSSARSIPISTLPFKLGSDNFRYLGVTITRMYGDLFKHNCIALLEKTKQALAKWMTLPLSLAGRINSIKINILPKFLFLFQSIPLFLPKTFFKT
;
A
#
# COMPACT_ATOMS: atom_id res chain seq x y z
N ASP A 1 -2.95 19.34 26.82
CA ASP A 1 -3.20 18.50 25.64
C ASP A 1 -1.99 18.56 24.73
N ILE A 2 -1.24 17.46 24.60
CA ILE A 2 0.10 17.40 23.98
C ILE A 2 0.07 17.85 22.51
N LEU A 3 -1.00 17.52 21.79
CA LEU A 3 -1.15 17.90 20.39
C LEU A 3 -1.27 19.41 20.21
N ASN A 4 -1.96 20.09 21.13
CA ASN A 4 -2.09 21.55 21.09
C ASN A 4 -0.77 22.24 21.43
N GLN A 5 0.01 21.69 22.38
CA GLN A 5 1.34 22.20 22.70
C GLN A 5 2.29 22.05 21.50
N PHE A 6 2.31 20.88 20.85
CA PHE A 6 3.09 20.66 19.64
C PHE A 6 2.64 21.59 18.51
N SER A 7 1.33 21.82 18.36
CA SER A 7 0.79 22.74 17.37
C SER A 7 1.25 24.19 17.61
N GLY A 8 1.28 24.64 18.87
CA GLY A 8 1.76 25.96 19.23
C GLY A 8 3.25 26.17 18.95
N VAL A 9 4.09 25.15 19.17
CA VAL A 9 5.54 25.23 18.91
C VAL A 9 5.86 25.12 17.41
N SER A 10 5.20 24.20 16.71
CA SER A 10 5.55 23.85 15.32
C SER A 10 4.79 24.67 14.27
N GLY A 11 3.68 25.30 14.65
CA GLY A 11 2.76 25.96 13.71
C GLY A 11 1.90 25.00 12.88
N TYR A 12 2.05 23.68 13.05
CA TYR A 12 1.27 22.68 12.31
C TYR A 12 0.01 22.27 13.06
N LYS A 13 -1.08 22.03 12.33
CA LYS A 13 -2.32 21.47 12.86
C LYS A 13 -2.59 20.10 12.27
N LEU A 14 -2.83 19.13 13.14
CA LEU A 14 -3.10 17.75 12.74
C LEU A 14 -4.53 17.62 12.17
N ASN A 15 -4.67 16.85 11.09
CA ASN A 15 -5.96 16.61 10.45
C ASN A 15 -6.59 15.33 11.01
N LEU A 16 -7.42 15.48 12.04
CA LEU A 16 -8.07 14.34 12.73
C LEU A 16 -8.97 13.50 11.81
N HIS A 17 -9.54 14.08 10.75
CA HIS A 17 -10.36 13.34 9.79
C HIS A 17 -9.54 12.41 8.88
N LYS A 18 -8.25 12.72 8.67
CA LYS A 18 -7.33 11.89 7.88
C LYS A 18 -6.44 11.01 8.76
N SER A 19 -6.48 11.20 10.08
CA SER A 19 -5.66 10.47 11.04
C SER A 19 -6.42 9.30 11.62
N GLU A 20 -5.79 8.15 11.58
CA GLU A 20 -6.35 6.88 12.02
C GLU A 20 -5.32 6.15 12.88
N LEU A 21 -5.79 5.45 13.90
CA LEU A 21 -4.97 4.68 14.82
C LEU A 21 -5.03 3.21 14.45
N PHE A 22 -3.89 2.61 14.09
CA PHE A 22 -3.83 1.21 13.69
C PHE A 22 -2.98 0.39 14.68
N PRO A 23 -3.60 -0.32 15.64
CA PRO A 23 -2.87 -1.11 16.63
C PRO A 23 -2.18 -2.32 16.00
N ILE A 24 -0.87 -2.45 16.17
CA ILE A 24 -0.07 -3.51 15.50
C ILE A 24 -0.07 -4.83 16.29
N ASN A 25 -0.13 -4.77 17.63
CA ASN A 25 -0.06 -5.95 18.50
C ASN A 25 -1.23 -6.01 19.51
N SER A 26 -1.28 -7.06 20.33
CA SER A 26 -2.30 -7.23 21.38
C SER A 26 -2.24 -6.12 22.43
N SER A 27 -1.04 -5.74 22.89
CA SER A 27 -0.85 -4.67 23.89
C SER A 27 -1.33 -3.30 23.39
N ALA A 28 -1.16 -3.00 22.11
CA ALA A 28 -1.65 -1.77 21.51
C ALA A 28 -3.19 -1.76 21.40
N ARG A 29 -3.83 -2.94 21.29
CA ARG A 29 -5.29 -3.08 21.25
C ARG A 29 -5.94 -2.94 22.61
N SER A 30 -5.20 -3.21 23.69
CA SER A 30 -5.71 -3.02 25.06
C SER A 30 -5.67 -1.56 25.52
N ILE A 31 -5.11 -0.64 24.72
CA ILE A 31 -5.13 0.79 25.02
C ILE A 31 -6.57 1.31 24.93
N PRO A 32 -7.10 2.01 25.96
CA PRO A 32 -8.44 2.60 25.90
C PRO A 32 -8.53 3.66 24.80
N ILE A 33 -9.14 3.30 23.66
CA ILE A 33 -9.25 4.16 22.47
C ILE A 33 -10.05 5.44 22.76
N SER A 34 -10.96 5.40 23.75
CA SER A 34 -11.77 6.56 24.17
C SER A 34 -10.96 7.77 24.63
N THR A 35 -9.69 7.58 24.96
CA THR A 35 -8.79 8.66 25.40
C THR A 35 -8.14 9.42 24.24
N LEU A 36 -8.23 8.90 23.01
CA LEU A 36 -7.52 9.44 21.86
C LEU A 36 -8.50 10.02 20.83
N PRO A 37 -8.18 11.17 20.20
CA PRO A 37 -9.07 11.84 19.24
C PRO A 37 -9.05 11.20 17.85
N PHE A 38 -8.47 10.00 17.70
CA PHE A 38 -8.26 9.34 16.42
C PHE A 38 -9.30 8.27 16.16
N LYS A 39 -9.73 8.14 14.90
CA LYS A 39 -10.54 7.00 14.48
C LYS A 39 -9.74 5.71 14.60
N LEU A 40 -10.37 4.63 15.04
CA LEU A 40 -9.74 3.31 15.02
C LEU A 40 -9.67 2.77 13.59
N GLY A 41 -8.47 2.34 13.24
CA GLY A 41 -8.09 1.61 12.04
C GLY A 41 -8.91 0.36 11.79
N SER A 42 -9.36 0.21 10.54
CA SER A 42 -9.91 -1.06 10.05
C SER A 42 -8.86 -2.19 10.02
N ASP A 43 -9.12 -3.29 9.32
CA ASP A 43 -8.16 -4.41 9.20
C ASP A 43 -6.92 -4.10 8.34
N ASN A 44 -6.97 -3.02 7.58
CA ASN A 44 -5.84 -2.53 6.80
C ASN A 44 -5.83 -1.00 6.74
N PHE A 45 -4.68 -0.44 6.35
CA PHE A 45 -4.54 0.97 6.02
C PHE A 45 -3.59 1.13 4.85
N ARG A 46 -3.61 2.28 4.18
CA ARG A 46 -2.74 2.55 3.03
C ARG A 46 -1.66 3.56 3.38
N TYR A 47 -0.41 3.19 3.13
CA TYR A 47 0.76 4.04 3.32
C TYR A 47 1.61 4.06 2.06
N LEU A 48 1.85 5.25 1.51
CA LEU A 48 2.63 5.46 0.27
C LEU A 48 2.23 4.54 -0.90
N GLY A 49 0.93 4.24 -1.02
CA GLY A 49 0.39 3.38 -2.08
C GLY A 49 0.43 1.88 -1.78
N VAL A 50 1.02 1.46 -0.66
CA VAL A 50 1.00 0.07 -0.16
C VAL A 50 -0.11 -0.10 0.87
N THR A 51 -0.93 -1.11 0.70
CA THR A 51 -1.93 -1.54 1.69
C THR A 51 -1.26 -2.42 2.72
N ILE A 52 -1.17 -1.94 3.95
CA ILE A 52 -0.62 -2.65 5.10
C ILE A 52 -1.76 -3.36 5.82
N THR A 53 -1.60 -4.66 6.02
CA THR A 53 -2.58 -5.56 6.67
C THR A 53 -2.05 -6.02 8.03
N ARG A 54 -2.94 -6.46 8.92
CA ARG A 54 -2.54 -7.07 10.20
C ARG A 54 -1.79 -8.40 10.01
N MET A 55 -2.20 -9.18 9.00
CA MET A 55 -1.62 -10.48 8.68
C MET A 55 -0.64 -10.35 7.51
N TYR A 56 0.58 -10.84 7.70
CA TYR A 56 1.63 -10.83 6.67
C TYR A 56 1.22 -11.57 5.40
N GLY A 57 0.49 -12.69 5.53
CA GLY A 57 0.04 -13.49 4.38
C GLY A 57 -0.88 -12.71 3.41
N ASP A 58 -1.57 -11.68 3.91
CA ASP A 58 -2.50 -10.88 3.11
C ASP A 58 -1.82 -9.74 2.34
N LEU A 59 -0.56 -9.38 2.67
CA LEU A 59 0.17 -8.30 2.02
C LEU A 59 0.34 -8.56 0.52
N PHE A 60 0.67 -9.79 0.12
CA PHE A 60 0.83 -10.18 -1.28
C PHE A 60 -0.49 -10.01 -2.05
N LYS A 61 -1.59 -10.51 -1.48
CA LYS A 61 -2.91 -10.48 -2.12
C LYS A 61 -3.40 -9.04 -2.32
N HIS A 62 -3.31 -8.20 -1.29
CA HIS A 62 -3.84 -6.84 -1.33
C HIS A 62 -3.01 -5.89 -2.20
N ASN A 63 -1.73 -6.19 -2.42
CA ASN A 63 -0.83 -5.33 -3.19
C ASN A 63 -0.45 -5.92 -4.55
N CYS A 64 0.22 -7.08 -4.56
CA CYS A 64 0.78 -7.66 -5.78
C CYS A 64 -0.30 -8.19 -6.72
N ILE A 65 -1.26 -8.98 -6.21
CA ILE A 65 -2.37 -9.50 -7.05
C ILE A 65 -3.23 -8.34 -7.55
N ALA A 66 -3.55 -7.38 -6.68
CA ALA A 66 -4.31 -6.20 -7.08
C ALA A 66 -3.60 -5.37 -8.17
N LEU A 67 -2.27 -5.21 -8.09
CA LEU A 67 -1.49 -4.55 -9.14
C LEU A 67 -1.46 -5.36 -10.44
N LEU A 68 -1.38 -6.69 -10.33
CA LEU A 68 -1.40 -7.59 -11.49
C LEU A 68 -2.71 -7.46 -12.28
N GLU A 69 -3.86 -7.46 -11.60
CA GLU A 69 -5.16 -7.31 -12.26
C GLU A 69 -5.31 -5.93 -12.93
N LYS A 70 -4.88 -4.86 -12.26
CA LYS A 70 -4.84 -3.51 -12.87
C LYS A 70 -3.93 -3.47 -14.10
N THR A 71 -2.81 -4.18 -14.04
CA THR A 71 -1.85 -4.25 -15.15
C THR A 71 -2.43 -5.02 -16.33
N LYS A 72 -3.11 -6.15 -16.10
CA LYS A 72 -3.83 -6.89 -17.16
C LYS A 72 -4.86 -6.01 -17.87
N GLN A 73 -5.66 -5.25 -17.11
CA GLN A 73 -6.64 -4.33 -17.69
C GLN A 73 -5.98 -3.19 -18.48
N ALA A 74 -4.87 -2.64 -17.98
CA ALA A 74 -4.13 -1.60 -18.70
C ALA A 74 -3.51 -2.14 -20.00
N LEU A 75 -2.91 -3.34 -19.96
CA LEU A 75 -2.36 -4.00 -21.14
C LEU A 75 -3.44 -4.31 -22.17
N ALA A 76 -4.62 -4.78 -21.75
CA ALA A 76 -5.74 -5.02 -22.66
C ALA A 76 -6.17 -3.74 -23.40
N LYS A 77 -6.18 -2.59 -22.71
CA LYS A 77 -6.43 -1.28 -23.33
C LYS A 77 -5.29 -0.84 -24.23
N TRP A 78 -4.04 -1.14 -23.89
CA TRP A 78 -2.88 -0.78 -24.73
C TRP A 78 -2.71 -1.69 -25.94
N MET A 79 -3.31 -2.88 -25.93
CA MET A 79 -3.27 -3.77 -27.09
C MET A 79 -3.84 -3.11 -28.34
N THR A 80 -4.87 -2.28 -28.19
CA THR A 80 -5.54 -1.56 -29.28
C THR A 80 -4.75 -0.37 -29.83
N LEU A 81 -3.70 0.09 -29.14
CA LEU A 81 -2.89 1.21 -29.60
C LEU A 81 -2.00 0.78 -30.78
N PRO A 82 -1.82 1.63 -31.81
CA PRO A 82 -0.96 1.34 -32.95
C PRO A 82 0.52 1.53 -32.58
N LEU A 83 1.04 0.72 -31.67
CA LEU A 83 2.43 0.72 -31.24
C LEU A 83 3.22 -0.39 -31.94
N SER A 84 4.42 -0.05 -32.40
CA SER A 84 5.41 -1.05 -32.84
C SER A 84 5.78 -2.01 -31.70
N LEU A 85 6.33 -3.17 -32.03
CA LEU A 85 6.78 -4.14 -31.02
C LEU A 85 7.79 -3.51 -30.04
N ALA A 86 8.76 -2.74 -30.55
CA ALA A 86 9.71 -2.00 -29.73
C ALA A 86 9.03 -0.96 -28.83
N GLY A 87 8.04 -0.23 -29.36
CA GLY A 87 7.23 0.73 -28.60
C GLY A 87 6.47 0.06 -27.45
N ARG A 88 5.91 -1.14 -27.68
CA ARG A 88 5.22 -1.92 -26.64
C ARG A 88 6.18 -2.36 -25.54
N ILE A 89 7.35 -2.89 -25.90
CA ILE A 89 8.39 -3.30 -24.92
C ILE A 89 8.82 -2.11 -24.06
N ASN A 90 9.13 -0.97 -24.68
CA ASN A 90 9.55 0.22 -23.94
C ASN A 90 8.43 0.76 -23.04
N SER A 91 7.18 0.72 -23.50
CA SER A 91 6.03 1.14 -22.70
C SER A 91 5.86 0.28 -21.45
N ILE A 92 6.01 -1.04 -21.57
CA ILE A 92 5.98 -1.97 -20.42
C ILE A 92 7.14 -1.67 -19.47
N LYS A 93 8.37 -1.52 -19.98
CA LYS A 93 9.56 -1.21 -19.18
C LYS A 93 9.42 0.09 -18.39
N ILE A 94 8.82 1.12 -18.97
CA ILE A 94 8.71 2.43 -18.31
C ILE A 94 7.52 2.49 -17.35
N ASN A 95 6.37 1.89 -17.70
CA ASN A 95 5.14 2.11 -16.94
C ASN A 95 4.80 0.99 -15.94
N ILE A 96 5.18 -0.25 -16.25
CA ILE A 96 4.77 -1.43 -15.48
C ILE A 96 5.90 -1.86 -14.56
N LEU A 97 7.11 -2.05 -15.10
CA LEU A 97 8.27 -2.50 -14.33
C LEU A 97 8.52 -1.71 -13.03
N PRO A 98 8.56 -0.37 -13.01
CA PRO A 98 8.85 0.37 -11.77
C PRO A 98 7.77 0.17 -10.70
N LYS A 99 6.50 -0.05 -11.09
CA LYS A 99 5.41 -0.28 -10.11
C LYS A 99 5.58 -1.61 -9.40
N PHE A 100 5.98 -2.65 -10.12
CA PHE A 100 6.25 -3.97 -9.53
C PHE A 100 7.54 -3.94 -8.70
N LEU A 101 8.61 -3.32 -9.20
CA LEU A 101 9.86 -3.17 -8.45
C LEU A 101 9.66 -2.45 -7.12
N PHE A 102 8.88 -1.37 -7.11
CA PHE A 102 8.55 -0.65 -5.88
C PHE A 102 7.87 -1.56 -4.85
N LEU A 103 6.88 -2.36 -5.25
CA LEU A 103 6.25 -3.31 -4.33
C LEU A 103 7.21 -4.40 -3.86
N PHE A 104 8.08 -4.90 -4.75
CA PHE A 104 9.05 -5.94 -4.41
C PHE A 104 10.12 -5.46 -3.44
N GLN A 105 10.47 -4.17 -3.47
CA GLN A 105 11.40 -3.56 -2.52
C GLN A 105 10.72 -3.17 -1.21
N SER A 106 9.43 -2.81 -1.25
CA SER A 106 8.71 -2.27 -0.08
C SER A 106 8.04 -3.33 0.78
N ILE A 107 7.68 -4.49 0.22
CA ILE A 107 6.95 -5.55 0.92
C ILE A 107 7.90 -6.73 1.14
N PRO A 108 7.98 -7.30 2.36
CA PRO A 108 8.69 -8.56 2.58
C PRO A 108 7.90 -9.69 1.93
N LEU A 109 8.31 -10.08 0.72
CA LEU A 109 7.64 -11.11 -0.07
C LEU A 109 8.34 -12.44 0.11
N PHE A 110 7.68 -13.35 0.82
CA PHE A 110 8.06 -14.74 0.78
C PHE A 110 7.40 -15.38 -0.44
N LEU A 111 8.16 -15.52 -1.53
CA LEU A 111 7.70 -16.29 -2.68
C LEU A 111 7.87 -17.78 -2.35
N PRO A 112 6.77 -18.54 -2.19
CA PRO A 112 6.89 -19.97 -1.95
C PRO A 112 7.55 -20.62 -3.16
N LYS A 113 8.32 -21.70 -2.95
CA LYS A 113 8.98 -22.43 -4.04
C LYS A 113 8.02 -22.88 -5.15
N THR A 114 6.74 -23.06 -4.82
CA THR A 114 5.67 -23.37 -5.78
C THR A 114 5.44 -22.28 -6.82
N PHE A 115 5.73 -21.01 -6.51
CA PHE A 115 5.56 -19.89 -7.44
C PHE A 115 6.47 -20.01 -8.67
N PHE A 116 7.64 -20.62 -8.52
CA PHE A 116 8.61 -20.79 -9.60
C PHE A 116 8.47 -22.12 -10.35
N LYS A 117 7.46 -22.93 -10.03
CA LYS A 117 7.21 -24.17 -10.76
C LYS A 117 6.46 -23.83 -12.04
N THR A 118 7.11 -24.11 -13.16
CA THR A 118 6.56 -24.05 -14.52
C THR A 118 5.48 -25.10 -14.73
#